data_AF-A0A1C5TA99-F1
#
_entry.id   AF-A0A1C5TA99-F1
#
_cell.length_a   1.000
_cell.length_b   1.000
_cell.length_c   1.000
_cell.angle_alpha   90.00
_cell.angle_beta   90.00
_cell.angle_gamma   90.00
#
_symmetry.space_group_name_H-M   'P 1'
#
loop_
_entity.id
_entity.type
_entity.pdbx_description
1 polymer ?
#
loop_
_entity_poly.entity_id
_entity_poly.type
_entity_poly.pdbx_seq_one_letter_code
_entity_poly.pdbx_strand_id
1 'polypeptide(L)'
;MKKIKTLIAAAVLGLGVTVSSISPAAVSMQTAEAATVKQGLVKVKNKYYYYNAKGKKVKNKWVTVKVKGKKQKYYFNKKGAALTGTAAVKNRLYGFDKKGRLNQKKSKKLAAYRQNSDFAGLKALIGEPKKAEYFDSCMGAGMDGILKYQGFIVYTYKENGKEIIQGFE
;
A
#
# COMPACT_ATOMS: atom_id res chain seq x y z
N MET A 1 17.86 -42.33 8.47
CA MET A 1 18.29 -42.06 7.06
C MET A 1 17.72 -40.68 6.72
N LYS A 2 18.44 -39.64 6.29
CA LYS A 2 19.69 -39.49 5.52
C LYS A 2 20.59 -38.44 6.18
N LYS A 3 21.89 -38.76 6.25
CA LYS A 3 22.99 -37.89 6.65
C LYS A 3 23.31 -36.94 5.49
N ILE A 4 23.66 -35.68 5.78
CA ILE A 4 24.30 -34.79 4.81
C ILE A 4 25.74 -34.62 5.26
N LYS A 5 26.67 -35.09 4.42
CA LYS A 5 28.12 -35.00 4.54
C LYS A 5 28.65 -34.04 3.46
N THR A 6 29.88 -33.55 3.73
CA THR A 6 30.92 -33.08 2.79
C THR A 6 30.90 -31.56 2.55
N LEU A 7 31.80 -30.76 3.15
CA LEU A 7 33.26 -30.56 2.94
C LEU A 7 33.61 -30.01 1.55
N ILE A 8 34.20 -28.81 1.52
CA ILE A 8 35.09 -28.36 0.45
C ILE A 8 36.37 -27.87 1.13
N ALA A 9 37.46 -28.58 0.88
CA ALA A 9 38.83 -28.13 1.07
C ALA A 9 39.49 -28.16 -0.31
N ALA A 10 40.17 -27.08 -0.69
CA ALA A 10 41.15 -27.09 -1.77
C ALA A 10 42.28 -26.13 -1.38
N ALA A 11 43.46 -26.72 -1.21
CA ALA A 11 44.74 -26.06 -1.01
C ALA A 11 45.36 -25.72 -2.37
N VAL A 12 46.10 -24.62 -2.48
CA VAL A 12 47.26 -24.53 -3.39
C VAL A 12 48.36 -23.70 -2.72
N LEU A 13 49.54 -24.30 -2.63
CA LEU A 13 50.84 -23.75 -2.23
C LEU A 13 51.58 -23.19 -3.45
N GLY A 14 52.28 -22.07 -3.25
CA GLY A 14 53.55 -21.73 -3.92
C GLY A 14 53.48 -20.93 -5.24
N LEU A 15 54.01 -19.71 -5.24
CA LEU A 15 55.36 -19.39 -5.75
C LEU A 15 55.64 -17.89 -5.56
N GLY A 16 56.84 -17.55 -5.07
CA GLY A 16 57.31 -16.18 -4.96
C GLY A 16 57.59 -15.56 -6.31
N VAL A 17 57.11 -14.35 -6.52
CA VAL A 17 57.58 -13.44 -7.57
C VAL A 17 57.90 -12.12 -6.88
N THR A 18 59.20 -11.81 -6.78
CA THR A 18 59.65 -10.47 -6.39
C THR A 18 59.56 -9.56 -7.61
N VAL A 19 58.63 -8.61 -7.60
CA VAL A 19 58.63 -7.51 -8.57
C VAL A 19 58.85 -6.19 -7.86
N SER A 20 59.80 -5.47 -8.44
CA SER A 20 60.42 -4.22 -8.02
C SER A 20 59.41 -3.08 -7.84
N SER A 21 59.80 -2.15 -6.99
CA SER A 21 59.11 -0.92 -6.62
C SER A 21 58.74 -0.03 -7.81
N ILE A 22 57.45 0.32 -7.91
CA ILE A 22 57.00 1.57 -8.53
C ILE A 22 55.80 2.09 -7.71
N SER A 23 55.90 3.32 -7.22
CA SER A 23 54.79 4.14 -6.71
C SER A 23 54.83 5.49 -7.45
N PRO A 24 53.76 6.32 -7.47
CA PRO A 24 52.39 6.08 -7.01
C PRO A 24 51.32 6.55 -8.04
N ALA A 25 50.27 5.77 -8.24
CA ALA A 25 48.96 6.29 -8.62
C ALA A 25 47.92 5.22 -8.34
N ALA A 26 47.69 4.94 -7.05
CA ALA A 26 46.48 4.29 -6.62
C ALA A 26 45.32 5.25 -6.92
N VAL A 27 44.80 5.23 -8.15
CA VAL A 27 43.45 5.71 -8.43
C VAL A 27 42.55 4.76 -7.67
N SER A 28 42.22 5.18 -6.45
CA SER A 28 41.28 4.52 -5.58
C SER A 28 39.96 4.37 -6.32
N MET A 29 39.75 3.20 -6.93
CA MET A 29 38.41 2.69 -7.19
C MET A 29 37.77 2.52 -5.82
N GLN A 30 37.17 3.60 -5.31
CA GLN A 30 36.13 3.47 -4.31
C GLN A 30 35.05 2.62 -4.96
N THR A 31 35.08 1.33 -4.67
CA THR A 31 33.93 0.46 -4.81
C THR A 31 32.88 1.07 -3.90
N ALA A 32 32.05 1.96 -4.45
CA ALA A 32 30.85 2.43 -3.81
C ALA A 32 30.07 1.15 -3.49
N GLU A 33 30.05 0.79 -2.21
CA GLU A 33 29.30 -0.32 -1.67
C GLU A 33 27.88 -0.16 -2.23
N ALA A 34 27.50 -1.05 -3.15
CA ALA A 34 26.28 -0.89 -3.92
C ALA A 34 25.10 -0.95 -2.94
N ALA A 35 24.65 0.22 -2.50
CA ALA A 35 23.57 0.35 -1.54
C ALA A 35 22.39 -0.45 -2.10
N THR A 36 21.99 -1.50 -1.39
CA THR A 36 20.97 -2.43 -1.87
C THR A 36 19.66 -1.68 -2.06
N VAL A 37 19.36 -1.33 -3.31
CA VAL A 37 18.19 -0.54 -3.66
C VAL A 37 16.96 -1.41 -3.42
N LYS A 38 16.09 -0.98 -2.50
CA LYS A 38 14.82 -1.67 -2.23
C LYS A 38 13.97 -1.68 -3.50
N GLN A 39 13.54 -2.87 -3.93
CA GLN A 39 12.68 -3.06 -5.09
C GLN A 39 11.48 -3.94 -4.75
N GLY A 40 10.38 -3.77 -5.49
CA GLY A 40 9.18 -4.59 -5.34
C GLY A 40 8.43 -4.34 -4.03
N LEU A 41 7.69 -5.36 -3.59
CA LEU A 41 6.84 -5.29 -2.40
C LEU A 41 7.64 -5.57 -1.13
N VAL A 42 7.77 -4.57 -0.26
CA VAL A 42 8.57 -4.63 0.98
C VAL A 42 7.68 -4.40 2.19
N LYS A 43 7.86 -5.22 3.24
CA LYS A 43 7.16 -5.06 4.53
C LYS A 43 8.05 -4.30 5.51
N VAL A 44 7.55 -3.18 6.06
CA VAL A 44 8.25 -2.36 7.06
C VAL A 44 7.28 -2.04 8.18
N LYS A 45 7.62 -2.34 9.44
CA LYS A 45 6.79 -2.07 10.64
C LYS A 45 5.31 -2.45 10.43
N ASN A 46 5.09 -3.67 9.94
CA ASN A 46 3.79 -4.27 9.63
C ASN A 46 2.96 -3.62 8.50
N LYS A 47 3.53 -2.68 7.74
CA LYS A 47 2.90 -2.08 6.55
C LYS A 47 3.66 -2.49 5.30
N TYR A 48 2.93 -2.62 4.19
CA TYR A 48 3.52 -2.91 2.89
C TYR A 48 3.76 -1.63 2.11
N TYR A 49 4.87 -1.60 1.39
CA TYR A 49 5.32 -0.54 0.50
C TYR A 49 5.75 -1.16 -0.83
N TYR A 50 5.69 -0.41 -1.92
CA TYR A 50 6.21 -0.87 -3.21
C TYR A 50 7.24 0.11 -3.76
N TYR A 51 8.36 -0.41 -4.21
CA TYR A 51 9.45 0.36 -4.80
C TYR A 51 9.62 -0.04 -6.27
N ASN A 52 9.78 0.94 -7.15
CA ASN A 52 10.04 0.68 -8.57
C ASN A 52 11.49 0.21 -8.80
N ALA A 53 11.84 -0.11 -10.05
CA ALA A 53 13.19 -0.55 -10.41
C ALA A 53 14.30 0.47 -10.05
N LYS A 54 13.97 1.75 -9.98
CA LYS A 54 14.87 2.84 -9.55
C LYS A 54 14.92 3.05 -8.03
N GLY A 55 14.32 2.15 -7.24
CA GLY A 55 14.26 2.28 -5.78
C GLY A 55 13.33 3.35 -5.24
N LYS A 56 12.50 3.96 -6.10
CA LYS A 56 11.57 5.01 -5.66
C LYS A 56 10.27 4.40 -5.15
N LYS A 57 9.84 4.85 -3.97
CA LYS A 57 8.58 4.43 -3.33
C LYS A 57 7.37 4.91 -4.15
N VAL A 58 6.49 3.99 -4.53
CA VAL A 58 5.22 4.26 -5.22
C VAL A 58 4.20 4.86 -4.25
N LYS A 59 3.44 5.84 -4.74
CA LYS A 59 2.40 6.59 -4.00
C LYS A 59 1.19 6.82 -4.90
N ASN A 60 0.01 6.94 -4.29
CA ASN A 60 -1.29 7.21 -4.94
C ASN A 60 -1.59 6.33 -6.17
N LYS A 61 -1.20 5.05 -6.13
CA LYS A 61 -1.24 4.18 -7.32
C LYS A 61 -1.63 2.75 -6.99
N TRP A 62 -2.41 2.15 -7.90
CA TRP A 62 -2.66 0.72 -7.94
C TRP A 62 -1.44 -0.02 -8.48
N VAL A 63 -1.08 -1.13 -7.82
CA VAL A 63 -0.02 -2.03 -8.28
C VAL A 63 -0.51 -3.47 -8.18
N THR A 64 -0.25 -4.24 -9.24
CA THR A 64 -0.48 -5.69 -9.26
C THR A 64 0.86 -6.38 -9.09
N VAL A 65 0.98 -7.23 -8.07
CA VAL A 65 2.20 -7.98 -7.75
C VAL A 65 1.90 -9.48 -7.88
N LYS A 66 2.81 -10.24 -8.51
CA LYS A 66 2.72 -11.70 -8.55
C LYS A 66 3.45 -12.26 -7.33
N VAL A 67 2.71 -12.87 -6.41
CA VAL A 67 3.27 -13.49 -5.19
C VAL A 67 2.96 -14.98 -5.24
N LYS A 68 4.00 -15.83 -5.26
CA LYS A 68 3.85 -17.30 -5.38
C LYS A 68 2.92 -17.71 -6.54
N GLY A 69 3.14 -17.13 -7.72
CA GLY A 69 2.33 -17.40 -8.90
C GLY A 69 0.99 -16.65 -8.99
N LYS A 70 0.45 -16.13 -7.87
CA LYS A 70 -0.88 -15.50 -7.82
C LYS A 70 -0.80 -13.97 -7.93
N LYS A 71 -1.68 -13.36 -8.72
CA LYS A 71 -1.80 -11.90 -8.83
C LYS A 71 -2.48 -11.34 -7.57
N GLN A 72 -1.86 -10.33 -6.96
CA GLN A 72 -2.36 -9.61 -5.79
C GLN A 72 -2.34 -8.12 -6.10
N LYS A 73 -3.47 -7.43 -5.88
CA LYS A 73 -3.59 -6.01 -6.18
C LYS A 73 -3.56 -5.20 -4.89
N TYR A 74 -2.83 -4.09 -4.90
CA TYR A 74 -2.65 -3.18 -3.77
C TYR A 74 -2.89 -1.75 -4.24
N TYR A 75 -3.34 -0.88 -3.35
CA TYR A 75 -3.29 0.57 -3.57
C TYR A 75 -2.38 1.21 -2.51
N PHE A 76 -1.41 2.00 -2.97
CA PHE A 76 -0.49 2.73 -2.09
C PHE A 76 -0.97 4.16 -1.91
N ASN A 77 -1.11 4.61 -0.67
CA ASN A 77 -1.59 5.95 -0.33
C ASN A 77 -0.53 7.04 -0.56
N LYS A 78 -0.85 8.29 -0.18
CA LYS A 78 0.07 9.45 -0.33
C LYS A 78 1.40 9.28 0.41
N LYS A 79 1.40 8.52 1.51
CA LYS A 79 2.62 8.18 2.29
C LYS A 79 3.35 6.95 1.72
N GLY A 80 2.79 6.31 0.70
CA GLY A 80 3.31 5.11 0.02
C GLY A 80 2.99 3.81 0.74
N ALA A 81 2.21 3.83 1.82
CA ALA A 81 1.80 2.62 2.53
C ALA A 81 0.58 2.00 1.82
N ALA A 82 0.52 0.67 1.75
CA ALA A 82 -0.64 -0.04 1.25
C ALA A 82 -1.87 0.24 2.12
N LEU A 83 -3.01 0.51 1.49
CA LEU A 83 -4.29 0.63 2.17
C LEU A 83 -4.72 -0.73 2.75
N THR A 84 -5.41 -0.68 3.89
CA THR A 84 -5.97 -1.84 4.62
C THR A 84 -7.38 -1.52 5.06
N GLY A 85 -8.26 -2.52 5.24
CA GLY A 85 -9.64 -2.28 5.65
C GLY A 85 -10.49 -1.68 4.52
N THR A 86 -11.54 -0.94 4.86
CA THR A 86 -12.30 -0.18 3.87
C THR A 86 -11.62 1.16 3.63
N ALA A 87 -11.49 1.59 2.37
CA ALA A 87 -10.92 2.89 2.03
C ALA A 87 -11.50 3.45 0.73
N ALA A 88 -11.52 4.77 0.61
CA ALA A 88 -11.89 5.48 -0.61
C ALA A 88 -10.66 5.65 -1.52
N VAL A 89 -10.86 5.43 -2.82
CA VAL A 89 -9.88 5.73 -3.87
C VAL A 89 -10.63 6.32 -5.06
N LYS A 90 -10.38 7.59 -5.37
CA LYS A 90 -11.04 8.32 -6.46
C LYS A 90 -12.57 8.20 -6.40
N ASN A 91 -13.16 8.62 -5.27
CA ASN A 91 -14.61 8.61 -5.01
C ASN A 91 -15.26 7.21 -5.14
N ARG A 92 -14.52 6.15 -4.83
CA ARG A 92 -15.02 4.76 -4.82
C ARG A 92 -14.48 4.00 -3.63
N LEU A 93 -15.33 3.20 -2.99
CA LEU A 93 -14.94 2.38 -1.85
C LEU A 93 -14.36 1.04 -2.30
N TYR A 94 -13.27 0.64 -1.64
CA TYR A 94 -12.60 -0.64 -1.82
C TYR A 94 -12.38 -1.32 -0.48
N GLY A 95 -12.40 -2.65 -0.49
CA GLY A 95 -12.04 -3.47 0.66
C GLY A 95 -10.64 -4.06 0.50
N PHE A 96 -9.82 -3.96 1.53
CA PHE A 96 -8.49 -4.55 1.61
C PHE A 96 -8.36 -5.42 2.86
N ASP A 97 -7.57 -6.48 2.79
CA ASP A 97 -7.27 -7.30 3.95
C ASP A 97 -6.19 -6.70 4.87
N LYS A 98 -5.86 -7.38 5.97
CA LYS A 98 -4.84 -6.95 6.95
C LYS A 98 -3.42 -6.83 6.35
N LYS A 99 -3.16 -7.44 5.19
CA LYS A 99 -1.88 -7.37 4.46
C LYS A 99 -1.94 -6.34 3.31
N GLY A 100 -3.06 -5.65 3.14
CA GLY A 100 -3.29 -4.64 2.11
C GLY A 100 -3.65 -5.19 0.73
N ARG A 101 -3.93 -6.49 0.62
CA ARG A 101 -4.38 -7.11 -0.63
C ARG A 101 -5.84 -6.74 -0.87
N LEU A 102 -6.18 -6.39 -2.11
CA LEU A 102 -7.55 -6.10 -2.51
C LEU A 102 -8.45 -7.32 -2.25
N ASN A 103 -9.47 -7.13 -1.41
CA ASN A 103 -10.54 -8.09 -1.21
C ASN A 103 -11.62 -7.84 -2.27
N GLN A 104 -11.63 -8.68 -3.31
CA GLN A 104 -12.55 -8.53 -4.44
C GLN A 104 -14.01 -8.68 -4.04
N LYS A 105 -14.35 -9.67 -3.18
CA LYS A 105 -15.72 -9.90 -2.73
C LYS A 105 -16.27 -8.70 -1.96
N LYS A 106 -15.49 -8.15 -1.01
CA LYS A 106 -15.88 -6.95 -0.26
C LYS A 106 -15.98 -5.73 -1.17
N SER A 107 -15.01 -5.55 -2.07
CA SER A 107 -15.01 -4.43 -3.01
C SER A 107 -16.22 -4.47 -3.96
N LYS A 108 -16.67 -5.65 -4.40
CA LYS A 108 -17.89 -5.80 -5.21
C LYS A 108 -19.14 -5.35 -4.44
N LYS A 109 -19.26 -5.69 -3.15
CA LYS A 109 -20.36 -5.21 -2.30
C LYS A 109 -20.32 -3.69 -2.13
N LEU A 110 -19.13 -3.14 -1.84
CA LEU A 110 -18.93 -1.70 -1.65
C LEU A 110 -19.21 -0.89 -2.93
N ALA A 111 -18.97 -1.47 -4.11
CA ALA A 111 -19.22 -0.81 -5.39
C ALA A 111 -20.70 -0.52 -5.67
N ALA A 112 -21.63 -1.12 -4.93
CA ALA A 112 -23.06 -0.81 -5.03
C ALA A 112 -23.42 0.57 -4.45
N TYR A 113 -22.58 1.11 -3.57
CA TYR A 113 -22.79 2.40 -2.91
C TYR A 113 -22.04 3.49 -3.65
N ARG A 114 -22.79 4.44 -4.21
CA ARG A 114 -22.31 5.57 -5.00
C ARG A 114 -23.07 6.83 -4.60
N GLN A 115 -22.79 7.94 -5.28
CA GLN A 115 -23.58 9.15 -5.12
C GLN A 115 -25.08 8.85 -5.29
N ASN A 116 -25.88 9.45 -4.42
CA ASN A 116 -27.33 9.31 -4.25
C ASN A 116 -27.82 7.94 -3.74
N SER A 117 -26.92 7.01 -3.41
CA SER A 117 -27.30 5.77 -2.72
C SER A 117 -27.65 6.04 -1.25
N ASP A 118 -28.50 5.19 -0.68
CA ASP A 118 -28.85 5.22 0.74
C ASP A 118 -27.62 5.00 1.64
N PHE A 119 -27.42 5.88 2.62
CA PHE A 119 -26.31 5.78 3.55
C PHE A 119 -26.52 4.69 4.61
N ALA A 120 -27.76 4.42 5.03
CA ALA A 120 -28.03 3.44 6.07
C ALA A 120 -27.53 2.04 5.67
N GLY A 121 -27.77 1.64 4.41
CA GLY A 121 -27.23 0.40 3.86
C GLY A 121 -25.69 0.34 3.85
N LEU A 122 -25.01 1.45 3.53
CA LEU A 122 -23.56 1.51 3.58
C LEU A 122 -23.07 1.39 5.03
N LYS A 123 -23.67 2.17 5.92
CA LYS A 123 -23.37 2.22 7.36
C LYS A 123 -23.48 0.83 7.99
N ALA A 124 -24.51 0.05 7.66
CA ALA A 124 -24.63 -1.34 8.12
C ALA A 124 -23.44 -2.23 7.66
N LEU A 125 -22.85 -1.95 6.49
CA LEU A 125 -21.74 -2.73 5.94
C LEU A 125 -20.36 -2.30 6.48
N ILE A 126 -20.16 -1.02 6.80
CA ILE A 126 -18.87 -0.45 7.20
C ILE A 126 -18.79 -0.04 8.67
N GLY A 127 -19.91 -0.06 9.38
CA GLY A 127 -20.05 0.33 10.77
C GLY A 127 -20.30 1.83 10.96
N GLU A 128 -20.28 2.24 12.23
CA GLU A 128 -20.41 3.64 12.64
C GLU A 128 -19.19 4.49 12.24
N PRO A 129 -19.40 5.77 11.87
CA PRO A 129 -18.30 6.70 11.70
C PRO A 129 -17.60 6.96 13.05
N LYS A 130 -16.33 7.36 13.01
CA LYS A 130 -15.59 7.79 14.21
C LYS A 130 -16.00 9.18 14.66
N LYS A 131 -16.43 10.02 13.72
CA LYS A 131 -16.96 11.35 13.97
C LYS A 131 -17.99 11.67 12.90
N ALA A 132 -19.10 12.28 13.30
CA ALA A 132 -20.12 12.82 12.41
C ALA A 132 -20.29 14.30 12.72
N GLU A 133 -20.27 15.14 11.69
CA GLU A 133 -20.54 16.57 11.78
C GLU A 133 -21.63 16.90 10.75
N TYR A 134 -22.63 17.69 11.13
CA TYR A 134 -23.74 18.07 10.27
C TYR A 134 -23.89 19.59 10.26
N PHE A 135 -24.20 20.16 9.11
CA PHE A 135 -24.35 21.60 8.89
C PHE A 135 -25.55 21.85 7.98
N ASP A 136 -26.13 23.04 8.05
CA ASP A 136 -27.20 23.44 7.12
C ASP A 136 -26.67 23.40 5.69
N SER A 137 -27.43 22.78 4.79
CA SER A 137 -27.00 22.62 3.41
C SER A 137 -27.31 23.86 2.59
N CYS A 138 -26.43 24.19 1.65
CA CYS A 138 -26.72 25.17 0.61
C CYS A 138 -27.60 24.62 -0.53
N MET A 139 -27.91 23.31 -0.52
CA MET A 139 -28.70 22.63 -1.54
C MET A 139 -30.21 22.61 -1.26
N GLY A 140 -30.64 23.03 -0.06
CA GLY A 140 -32.05 22.98 0.33
C GLY A 140 -32.24 22.97 1.84
N ALA A 141 -33.42 22.54 2.30
CA ALA A 141 -33.77 22.49 3.72
C ALA A 141 -33.08 21.36 4.51
N GLY A 142 -32.29 20.51 3.83
CA GLY A 142 -31.54 19.44 4.46
C GLY A 142 -30.21 19.87 5.07
N MET A 143 -29.47 18.88 5.58
CA MET A 143 -28.16 19.04 6.20
C MET A 143 -27.09 18.29 5.43
N ASP A 144 -25.92 18.89 5.27
CA ASP A 144 -24.73 18.21 4.77
C ASP A 144 -23.97 17.53 5.91
N GLY A 145 -23.65 16.25 5.73
CA GLY A 145 -22.94 15.42 6.68
C GLY A 145 -21.49 15.17 6.28
N ILE A 146 -20.57 15.33 7.22
CA ILE A 146 -19.16 14.95 7.10
C ILE A 146 -18.86 13.82 8.09
N LEU A 147 -18.82 12.59 7.56
CA LEU A 147 -18.71 11.37 8.36
C LEU A 147 -17.30 10.79 8.24
N LYS A 148 -16.50 10.95 9.28
CA LYS A 148 -15.08 10.56 9.29
C LYS A 148 -14.94 9.11 9.72
N TYR A 149 -14.43 8.29 8.82
CA TYR A 149 -14.05 6.90 9.07
C TYR A 149 -12.54 6.76 9.20
N GLN A 150 -12.08 5.54 9.50
CA GLN A 150 -10.65 5.26 9.49
C GLN A 150 -10.08 5.30 8.07
N GLY A 151 -9.49 6.44 7.71
CA GLY A 151 -8.73 6.60 6.48
C GLY A 151 -9.56 6.98 5.25
N PHE A 152 -10.82 7.37 5.45
CA PHE A 152 -11.68 7.97 4.44
C PHE A 152 -12.81 8.77 5.10
N ILE A 153 -13.46 9.64 4.32
CA ILE A 153 -14.63 10.43 4.69
C ILE A 153 -15.79 10.01 3.78
N VAL A 154 -17.00 9.97 4.33
CA VAL A 154 -18.24 9.91 3.56
C VAL A 154 -18.92 11.26 3.70
N TYR A 155 -19.21 11.89 2.57
CA TYR A 155 -20.06 13.08 2.51
C TYR A 155 -21.49 12.63 2.27
N THR A 156 -22.43 13.16 3.03
CA THR A 156 -23.86 12.83 2.93
C THR A 156 -24.73 14.07 2.86
N TYR A 157 -25.95 13.90 2.40
CA TYR A 157 -27.03 14.88 2.51
C TYR A 157 -28.21 14.22 3.22
N LYS A 158 -28.74 14.87 4.25
CA LYS A 158 -29.81 14.36 5.09
C LYS A 158 -31.01 15.30 5.07
N GLU A 159 -32.16 14.78 4.70
CA GLU A 159 -33.41 15.55 4.63
C GLU A 159 -34.60 14.62 4.92
N ASN A 160 -35.58 15.08 5.70
CA ASN A 160 -36.80 14.34 6.02
C ASN A 160 -36.55 12.89 6.52
N GLY A 161 -35.51 12.72 7.34
CA GLY A 161 -35.12 11.42 7.91
C GLY A 161 -34.36 10.48 6.96
N LYS A 162 -34.19 10.84 5.69
CA LYS A 162 -33.40 10.08 4.70
C LYS A 162 -32.01 10.67 4.58
N GLU A 163 -30.99 9.82 4.54
CA GLU A 163 -29.59 10.24 4.35
C GLU A 163 -28.99 9.53 3.14
N ILE A 164 -28.53 10.31 2.17
CA ILE A 164 -27.94 9.79 0.94
C ILE A 164 -26.46 10.16 0.85
N ILE A 165 -25.70 9.31 0.17
CA ILE A 165 -24.28 9.52 -0.06
C ILE A 165 -24.10 10.60 -1.13
N GLN A 166 -23.30 11.62 -0.86
CA GLN A 166 -22.85 12.60 -1.83
C GLN A 166 -21.49 12.25 -2.42
N GLY A 167 -20.60 11.63 -1.64
CA GLY A 167 -19.30 11.18 -2.14
C GLY A 167 -18.37 10.63 -1.07
N PHE A 168 -17.14 10.33 -1.49
CA PHE A 168 -16.08 9.77 -0.66
C PHE A 168 -14.74 10.44 -0.92
N GLU A 169 -13.95 10.60 0.15
CA GLU A 169 -12.58 11.10 0.10
C GLU A 169 -11.61 10.22 0.90
#